data_AF-A0A2S8FIZ2-F1
#
_entry.id   AF-A0A2S8FIZ2-F1
#
_cell.length_a   1.000
_cell.length_b   1.000
_cell.length_c   1.000
_cell.angle_alpha   90.00
_cell.angle_beta   90.00
_cell.angle_gamma   90.00
#
_symmetry.space_group_name_H-M   'P 1'
#
loop_
_entity.id
_entity.type
_entity.pdbx_description
1 polymer ?
#
loop_
_entity_poly.entity_id
_entity_poly.type
_entity_poly.pdbx_seq_one_letter_code
_entity_poly.pdbx_strand_id
1 'polypeptide(L)'
;MIGSDLNPFDSPHAESQEPVMKKQQPNRLVEAIVVIGIITILIAVLLPAVQSAREMQASRMSNNNCLRQIGLALHNYHDIYGELPPAYVTDEHGKRLYSWRVLILPYVGEEQLYSEFELDKAWNEGHNQTLIERTPQAYRNHEDPETATGGQTRLLALVDETDGRTLLLPDQGRLLGDYHDQLGQWVLAIDHPNLSCTWSEPSDVSPRELAQQKDFDWPGPVESGVYLLFGDGSVKRIESRDWGRVTDWAYSNVDPEKEP
;
A
#
# COMPACT_ATOMS: atom_id res chain seq x y z
N MET A 1 25.96 -99.07 21.87
CA MET A 1 25.78 -98.84 20.41
C MET A 1 24.28 -98.94 20.17
N ILE A 2 23.52 -97.83 20.12
CA ILE A 2 23.34 -96.91 18.97
C ILE A 2 22.95 -97.72 17.71
N GLY A 3 21.82 -97.54 17.04
CA GLY A 3 20.73 -96.56 17.11
C GLY A 3 19.49 -97.14 16.41
N SER A 4 18.30 -96.77 16.87
CA SER A 4 17.41 -95.79 16.22
C SER A 4 16.63 -96.39 15.05
N ASP A 5 15.48 -96.99 15.41
CA ASP A 5 14.33 -97.15 14.54
C ASP A 5 13.98 -95.79 13.91
N LEU A 6 14.18 -95.67 12.60
CA LEU A 6 13.71 -94.52 11.83
C LEU A 6 12.19 -94.63 11.68
N ASN A 7 11.47 -93.74 12.37
CA ASN A 7 10.04 -93.54 12.19
C ASN A 7 9.79 -92.87 10.83
N PRO A 8 9.00 -93.47 9.91
CA PRO A 8 8.83 -92.98 8.55
C PRO A 8 7.82 -91.81 8.41
N PHE A 9 7.45 -91.16 9.52
CA PHE A 9 6.46 -90.08 9.54
C PHE A 9 6.98 -88.72 10.05
N ASP A 10 8.29 -88.56 10.23
CA ASP A 10 8.86 -87.25 10.56
C ASP A 10 8.90 -86.33 9.33
N SER A 11 8.13 -85.25 9.40
CA SER A 11 8.17 -84.14 8.43
C SER A 11 9.35 -83.22 8.77
N PRO A 12 10.18 -82.81 7.80
CA PRO A 12 11.28 -81.91 8.08
C PRO A 12 10.75 -80.49 8.31
N HIS A 13 11.18 -79.91 9.44
CA HIS A 13 11.01 -78.51 9.86
C HIS A 13 9.69 -78.15 10.56
N ALA A 14 9.60 -78.53 11.84
CA ALA A 14 8.95 -77.66 12.83
C ALA A 14 9.90 -76.46 13.09
N GLU A 15 9.87 -75.47 12.20
CA GLU A 15 10.44 -74.16 12.52
C GLU A 15 9.61 -73.53 13.63
N SER A 16 10.24 -73.35 14.78
CA SER A 16 9.77 -72.50 15.87
C SER A 16 9.43 -71.12 15.31
N GLN A 17 8.14 -70.81 15.13
CA GLN A 17 7.71 -69.44 14.85
C GLN A 17 7.97 -68.61 16.10
N GLU A 18 9.07 -67.85 16.12
CA GLU A 18 9.24 -66.77 17.06
C GLU A 18 8.10 -65.75 16.86
N PRO A 19 7.55 -65.15 17.93
CA PRO A 19 6.51 -64.16 17.80
C PRO A 19 7.08 -62.95 17.05
N VAL A 20 6.57 -62.69 15.83
CA VAL A 20 6.81 -61.44 15.12
C VAL A 20 6.21 -60.32 15.94
N MET A 21 7.04 -59.62 16.72
CA MET A 21 6.67 -58.34 17.31
C MET A 21 6.31 -57.39 16.16
N LYS A 22 5.01 -57.15 15.95
CA LYS A 22 4.53 -56.04 15.12
C LYS A 22 5.10 -54.76 15.72
N LYS A 23 6.12 -54.19 15.07
CA LYS A 23 6.51 -52.79 15.30
C LYS A 23 5.27 -51.93 15.03
N GLN A 24 4.63 -51.44 16.08
CA GLN A 24 3.59 -50.43 15.96
C GLN A 24 4.22 -49.24 15.24
N GLN A 25 3.88 -49.05 13.97
CA GLN A 25 4.25 -47.82 13.28
C GLN A 25 3.50 -46.68 13.98
N PRO A 26 4.18 -45.58 14.32
CA PRO A 26 3.53 -44.45 14.97
C PRO A 26 2.37 -43.96 14.09
N ASN A 27 1.22 -43.70 14.71
CA ASN A 27 -0.01 -43.32 14.03
C ASN A 27 0.18 -41.98 13.29
N ARG A 28 0.45 -42.03 11.99
CA ARG A 28 0.65 -40.84 11.13
C ARG A 28 -0.51 -39.84 11.15
N LEU A 29 -1.73 -40.32 11.42
CA LEU A 29 -2.91 -39.47 11.60
C LEU A 29 -2.82 -38.59 12.85
N VAL A 30 -2.32 -39.14 13.96
CA VAL A 30 -2.17 -38.41 15.23
C VAL A 30 -1.08 -37.36 15.07
N GLU A 31 0.04 -37.72 14.42
CA GLU A 31 1.13 -36.80 14.12
C GLU A 31 0.66 -35.63 13.24
N ALA A 32 -0.12 -35.90 12.19
CA ALA A 32 -0.69 -34.86 11.33
C ALA A 32 -1.64 -33.91 12.08
N ILE A 33 -2.50 -34.44 12.96
CA ILE A 33 -3.42 -33.63 13.77
C ILE A 33 -2.66 -32.71 14.73
N VAL A 34 -1.59 -33.21 15.35
CA VAL A 34 -0.75 -32.41 16.26
C VAL A 34 -0.07 -31.27 15.49
N VAL A 35 0.47 -31.54 14.31
CA VAL A 35 1.11 -30.52 13.47
C VAL A 35 0.11 -29.42 13.07
N ILE A 36 -1.08 -29.80 12.60
CA ILE A 36 -2.13 -28.84 12.25
C ILE A 36 -2.55 -28.02 13.48
N GLY A 37 -2.72 -28.66 14.65
CA GLY A 37 -3.05 -27.99 15.90
C GLY A 37 -1.98 -26.98 16.35
N ILE A 38 -0.69 -27.32 16.18
CA ILE A 38 0.41 -26.38 16.47
C ILE A 38 0.36 -25.19 15.50
N ILE A 39 0.17 -25.43 14.20
CA ILE A 39 0.11 -24.36 13.19
C ILE A 39 -1.07 -23.41 13.47
N THR A 40 -2.26 -23.92 13.79
CA THR A 40 -3.42 -23.08 14.08
C THR A 40 -3.22 -22.24 15.34
N ILE A 41 -2.62 -22.79 16.39
CA ILE A 41 -2.27 -22.05 17.61
C ILE A 41 -1.23 -20.96 17.29
N LEU A 42 -0.20 -21.29 16.50
CA LEU A 42 0.82 -20.32 16.10
C LEU A 42 0.22 -19.15 15.32
N ILE A 43 -0.64 -19.43 14.32
CA ILE A 43 -1.33 -18.38 13.55
C ILE A 43 -2.22 -17.54 14.47
N ALA A 44 -2.99 -18.16 15.37
CA ALA A 44 -3.86 -17.46 16.31
C ALA A 44 -3.11 -16.54 17.28
N VAL A 45 -1.86 -16.87 17.63
CA VAL A 45 -0.99 -16.02 18.46
C VAL A 45 -0.27 -14.95 17.64
N LEU A 46 0.10 -15.26 16.40
CA LEU A 46 0.83 -14.35 15.52
C LEU A 46 -0.06 -13.22 14.97
N LEU A 47 -1.32 -13.50 14.60
CA LEU A 47 -2.20 -12.48 14.02
C LEU A 47 -2.45 -11.26 14.94
N PRO A 48 -2.82 -11.42 16.24
CA PRO A 48 -2.98 -10.29 17.14
C PRO A 48 -1.66 -9.54 17.40
N ALA A 49 -0.54 -10.25 17.43
CA ALA A 49 0.77 -9.66 17.64
C ALA A 49 1.20 -8.79 16.44
N VAL A 50 0.90 -9.21 15.21
CA VAL A 50 1.16 -8.43 13.99
C VAL A 50 0.27 -7.18 13.94
N GLN A 51 -0.98 -7.28 14.37
CA GLN A 51 -1.90 -6.12 14.44
C GLN A 51 -1.42 -5.10 15.49
N SER A 52 -1.07 -5.56 16.69
CA SER A 52 -0.53 -4.68 17.74
C SER A 52 0.80 -4.03 17.32
N ALA A 53 1.66 -4.74 16.59
CA ALA A 53 2.90 -4.17 16.05
C ALA A 53 2.61 -3.09 14.98
N ARG A 54 1.61 -3.31 14.10
CA ARG A 54 1.15 -2.30 13.13
C ARG A 54 0.60 -1.05 13.82
N GLU A 55 -0.24 -1.24 14.85
CA GLU A 55 -0.82 -0.15 15.65
C GLU A 55 0.26 0.67 16.39
N MET A 56 1.30 0.01 16.94
CA MET A 56 2.43 0.71 17.58
C MET A 56 3.31 1.47 16.58
N GLN A 57 3.46 0.96 15.36
CA GLN A 57 4.18 1.66 14.30
C GLN A 57 3.38 2.87 13.78
N ALA A 58 2.05 2.77 13.75
CA ALA A 58 1.14 3.88 13.42
C ALA A 58 1.30 5.08 14.34
N SER A 59 1.48 4.84 15.63
CA SER A 59 1.69 5.92 16.61
C SER A 59 3.05 6.62 16.49
N ARG A 60 3.97 6.16 15.62
CA ARG A 60 5.34 6.69 15.49
C ARG A 60 5.71 7.15 14.08
N MET A 61 4.78 7.11 13.14
CA MET A 61 5.05 7.57 11.77
C MET A 61 5.09 9.10 11.71
N SER A 62 6.07 9.66 11.02
CA SER A 62 6.09 11.08 10.66
C SER A 62 5.50 11.26 9.27
N ASN A 63 4.92 12.43 8.99
CA ASN A 63 4.37 12.77 7.68
C ASN A 63 5.40 12.57 6.54
N ASN A 64 6.67 12.84 6.80
CA ASN A 64 7.77 12.55 5.87
C ASN A 64 7.87 11.05 5.53
N ASN A 65 7.79 10.18 6.54
CA ASN A 65 7.83 8.74 6.30
C ASN A 65 6.59 8.22 5.59
N CYS A 66 5.40 8.80 5.85
CA CYS A 66 4.20 8.51 5.07
C CYS A 66 4.41 8.84 3.61
N LEU A 67 4.87 10.06 3.29
CA LEU A 67 5.13 10.48 1.91
C LEU A 67 6.13 9.57 1.18
N ARG A 68 7.17 9.09 1.86
CA ARG A 68 8.09 8.10 1.28
C ARG A 68 7.40 6.77 0.96
N GLN A 69 6.49 6.31 1.82
CA GLN A 69 5.68 5.12 1.54
C GLN A 69 4.74 5.35 0.35
N ILE A 70 4.18 6.55 0.20
CA ILE A 70 3.38 6.93 -0.97
C ILE A 70 4.22 6.88 -2.25
N GLY A 71 5.42 7.47 -2.25
CA GLY A 71 6.33 7.40 -3.39
C GLY A 71 6.64 5.95 -3.79
N LEU A 72 6.94 5.10 -2.81
CA LEU A 72 7.16 3.66 -3.07
C LEU A 72 5.91 2.98 -3.64
N ALA A 73 4.72 3.27 -3.11
CA ALA A 73 3.46 2.71 -3.59
C ALA A 73 3.17 3.09 -5.06
N LEU A 74 3.45 4.35 -5.43
CA LEU A 74 3.31 4.83 -6.80
C LEU A 74 4.33 4.17 -7.75
N HIS A 75 5.57 3.96 -7.32
CA HIS A 75 6.55 3.20 -8.10
C HIS A 75 6.12 1.74 -8.27
N ASN A 76 5.59 1.09 -7.22
CA ASN A 76 5.05 -0.26 -7.33
C ASN A 76 3.86 -0.34 -8.30
N TYR A 77 2.99 0.66 -8.30
CA TYR A 77 1.91 0.78 -9.29
C TYR A 77 2.49 0.85 -10.71
N HIS A 78 3.44 1.77 -10.93
CA HIS A 78 4.14 1.91 -12.21
C HIS A 78 4.82 0.63 -12.67
N ASP A 79 5.50 -0.10 -11.78
CA ASP A 79 6.21 -1.34 -12.13
C ASP A 79 5.25 -2.45 -12.61
N ILE A 80 3.99 -2.40 -12.19
CA ILE A 80 2.96 -3.37 -12.56
C ILE A 80 2.21 -2.95 -13.83
N TYR A 81 1.83 -1.67 -13.94
CA TYR A 81 0.97 -1.18 -15.01
C TYR A 81 1.74 -0.46 -16.15
N GLY A 82 3.03 -0.17 -15.96
CA GLY A 82 3.88 0.55 -16.91
C GLY A 82 3.72 2.07 -16.89
N GLU A 83 2.81 2.59 -16.06
CA GLU A 83 2.45 4.01 -15.98
C GLU A 83 2.11 4.41 -14.54
N LEU A 84 2.29 5.68 -14.21
CA LEU A 84 1.67 6.26 -13.01
C LEU A 84 0.14 6.28 -13.16
N PRO A 85 -0.62 6.18 -12.05
CA PRO A 85 -2.07 6.23 -12.12
C PRO A 85 -2.57 7.60 -12.64
N PRO A 86 -3.80 7.67 -13.17
CA PRO A 86 -4.47 8.96 -13.35
C PRO A 86 -4.75 9.60 -11.99
N ALA A 87 -4.86 10.92 -11.93
CA ALA A 87 -5.24 11.67 -10.73
C ALA A 87 -6.64 11.26 -10.24
N TYR A 88 -7.54 10.97 -11.18
CA TYR A 88 -8.87 10.45 -10.87
C TYR A 88 -9.39 9.50 -11.95
N VAL A 89 -10.31 8.61 -11.54
CA VAL A 89 -11.04 7.74 -12.45
C VAL A 89 -12.41 8.33 -12.72
N THR A 90 -12.89 8.26 -13.97
CA THR A 90 -14.23 8.69 -14.35
C THR A 90 -15.08 7.51 -14.86
N ASP A 91 -16.40 7.68 -14.84
CA ASP A 91 -17.29 6.81 -15.62
C ASP A 91 -17.29 7.17 -17.12
N GLU A 92 -18.08 6.43 -17.90
CA GLU A 92 -18.28 6.62 -19.34
C GLU A 92 -18.88 7.99 -19.71
N HIS A 93 -19.42 8.73 -18.74
CA HIS A 93 -20.00 10.06 -18.91
C HIS A 93 -19.08 11.18 -18.41
N GLY A 94 -17.86 10.85 -17.99
CA GLY A 94 -16.88 11.80 -17.46
C GLY A 94 -17.16 12.23 -16.02
N LYS A 95 -18.08 11.57 -15.30
CA LYS A 95 -18.28 11.82 -13.87
C LYS A 95 -17.10 11.25 -13.11
N ARG A 96 -16.41 12.09 -12.32
CA ARG A 96 -15.32 11.63 -11.45
C ARG A 96 -15.86 10.68 -10.38
N LEU A 97 -15.26 9.50 -10.29
CA LEU A 97 -15.63 8.47 -9.34
C LEU A 97 -14.76 8.57 -8.08
N TYR A 98 -13.44 8.44 -8.21
CA TYR A 98 -12.52 8.43 -7.06
C TYR A 98 -11.09 8.80 -7.47
N SER A 99 -10.25 9.10 -6.48
CA SER A 99 -8.86 9.54 -6.67
C SER A 99 -7.86 8.40 -6.90
N TRP A 100 -6.68 8.78 -7.38
CA TRP A 100 -5.47 7.96 -7.45
C TRP A 100 -5.13 7.27 -6.12
N ARG A 101 -5.50 7.86 -4.98
CA ARG A 101 -5.24 7.30 -3.64
C ARG A 101 -6.01 6.01 -3.41
N VAL A 102 -7.15 5.80 -4.07
CA VAL A 102 -7.87 4.51 -4.05
C VAL A 102 -7.09 3.46 -4.84
N LEU A 103 -6.57 3.82 -6.02
CA LEU A 103 -5.84 2.90 -6.90
C LEU A 103 -4.57 2.33 -6.26
N ILE A 104 -3.94 3.10 -5.35
CA ILE A 104 -2.71 2.67 -4.69
C ILE A 104 -2.92 1.97 -3.34
N LEU A 105 -4.17 1.80 -2.87
CA LEU A 105 -4.49 1.14 -1.59
C LEU A 105 -3.78 -0.23 -1.41
N PRO A 106 -3.75 -1.14 -2.40
CA PRO A 106 -3.05 -2.41 -2.27
C PRO A 106 -1.54 -2.26 -1.99
N TYR A 107 -0.92 -1.19 -2.52
CA TYR A 107 0.52 -0.95 -2.41
C TYR A 107 0.92 -0.21 -1.12
N VAL A 108 -0.06 0.34 -0.40
CA VAL A 108 0.12 0.87 0.96
C VAL A 108 -0.35 -0.11 2.05
N GLY A 109 -0.69 -1.34 1.66
CA GLY A 109 -1.07 -2.41 2.59
C GLY A 109 -2.54 -2.43 3.00
N GLU A 110 -3.41 -1.77 2.22
CA GLU A 110 -4.87 -1.65 2.43
C GLU A 110 -5.66 -2.47 1.39
N GLU A 111 -5.19 -3.70 1.09
CA GLU A 111 -5.82 -4.61 0.12
C GLU A 111 -7.29 -4.90 0.45
N GLN A 112 -7.59 -5.10 1.74
CA GLN A 112 -8.96 -5.35 2.18
C GLN A 112 -9.87 -4.13 1.89
N LEU A 113 -9.41 -2.92 2.23
CA LEU A 113 -10.19 -1.70 1.97
C LEU A 113 -10.43 -1.49 0.48
N TYR A 114 -9.42 -1.77 -0.36
CA TYR A 114 -9.56 -1.73 -1.81
C TYR A 114 -10.62 -2.72 -2.32
N SER A 115 -10.62 -3.95 -1.80
CA SER A 115 -11.60 -4.98 -2.21
C SER A 115 -13.05 -4.66 -1.83
N GLU A 116 -13.24 -3.85 -0.78
CA GLU A 116 -14.57 -3.40 -0.33
C GLU A 116 -15.05 -2.16 -1.10
N PHE A 117 -14.16 -1.43 -1.77
CA PHE A 117 -14.50 -0.21 -2.50
C PHE A 117 -15.19 -0.53 -3.83
N GLU A 118 -16.38 0.03 -4.05
CA GLU A 118 -17.16 -0.14 -5.27
C GLU A 118 -16.61 0.78 -6.37
N LEU A 119 -15.74 0.24 -7.24
CA LEU A 119 -15.02 0.98 -8.29
C LEU A 119 -15.91 1.48 -9.45
N ASP A 120 -17.19 1.10 -9.49
CA ASP A 120 -18.17 1.59 -10.45
C ASP A 120 -18.99 2.78 -9.90
N LYS A 121 -18.71 3.23 -8.67
CA LYS A 121 -19.44 4.31 -7.99
C LYS A 121 -18.53 5.42 -7.51
N ALA A 122 -19.12 6.58 -7.29
CA ALA A 122 -18.37 7.70 -6.74
C ALA A 122 -17.96 7.44 -5.28
N TRP A 123 -16.87 8.08 -4.86
CA TRP A 123 -16.24 7.96 -3.56
C TRP A 123 -17.17 8.24 -2.38
N ASN A 124 -18.21 9.05 -2.59
CA ASN A 124 -19.20 9.47 -1.60
C ASN A 124 -20.59 8.85 -1.81
N GLU A 125 -20.72 7.82 -2.63
CA GLU A 125 -22.00 7.16 -2.94
C GLU A 125 -22.09 5.77 -2.31
N GLY A 126 -23.29 5.38 -1.90
CA GLY A 126 -23.59 4.01 -1.49
C GLY A 126 -22.69 3.49 -0.37
N HIS A 127 -22.02 2.36 -0.63
CA HIS A 127 -21.11 1.76 0.35
C HIS A 127 -19.82 2.56 0.53
N ASN A 128 -19.30 3.19 -0.52
CA ASN A 128 -18.04 3.95 -0.50
C ASN A 128 -18.06 5.08 0.55
N GLN A 129 -19.21 5.73 0.73
CA GLN A 129 -19.37 6.77 1.76
C GLN A 129 -19.05 6.24 3.17
N THR A 130 -19.38 4.98 3.45
CA THR A 130 -19.12 4.36 4.77
C THR A 130 -17.64 4.03 4.98
N LEU A 131 -16.87 3.90 3.90
CA LEU A 131 -15.45 3.58 3.92
C LEU A 131 -14.58 4.82 4.21
N ILE A 132 -15.13 6.03 4.06
CA ILE A 132 -14.42 7.30 4.29
C ILE A 132 -13.80 7.34 5.69
N GLU A 133 -14.55 6.91 6.70
CA GLU A 133 -14.11 6.85 8.11
C GLU A 133 -12.92 5.90 8.35
N ARG A 134 -12.69 4.94 7.44
CA ARG A 134 -11.56 4.01 7.48
C ARG A 134 -10.35 4.58 6.76
N THR A 135 -9.94 5.79 7.14
CA THR A 135 -8.79 6.47 6.52
C THR A 135 -7.50 5.63 6.68
N PRO A 136 -6.84 5.25 5.57
CA PRO A 136 -5.56 4.54 5.60
C PRO A 136 -4.50 5.26 6.43
N GLN A 137 -3.71 4.48 7.16
CA GLN A 137 -2.65 5.03 8.01
C GLN A 137 -1.63 5.88 7.22
N ALA A 138 -1.33 5.50 5.99
CA ALA A 138 -0.40 6.23 5.12
C ALA A 138 -0.92 7.61 4.69
N TYR A 139 -2.24 7.86 4.80
CA TYR A 139 -2.87 9.12 4.38
C TYR A 139 -3.21 10.03 5.56
N ARG A 140 -3.10 9.54 6.80
CA ARG A 140 -3.38 10.33 8.00
C ARG A 140 -2.30 11.38 8.21
N ASN A 141 -2.71 12.51 8.79
CA ASN A 141 -1.78 13.46 9.39
C ASN A 141 -1.34 12.91 10.76
N HIS A 142 -0.05 12.70 10.97
CA HIS A 142 0.49 12.15 12.22
C HIS A 142 1.02 13.21 13.19
N GLU A 143 0.98 14.48 12.79
CA GLU A 143 1.45 15.60 13.63
C GLU A 143 0.35 16.14 14.57
N ASP A 144 -0.92 15.84 14.29
CA ASP A 144 -2.06 16.06 15.20
C ASP A 144 -2.93 14.79 15.29
N PRO A 145 -2.62 13.86 16.20
CA PRO A 145 -3.36 12.61 16.35
C PRO A 145 -4.76 12.78 16.98
N GLU A 146 -5.11 13.96 17.50
CA GLU A 146 -6.43 14.22 18.09
C GLU A 146 -7.46 14.69 17.07
N THR A 147 -7.03 15.15 15.88
CA THR A 147 -7.98 15.39 14.80
C THR A 147 -8.43 14.03 14.23
N ALA A 148 -9.56 13.52 14.73
CA ALA A 148 -10.33 12.51 14.01
C ALA A 148 -10.63 13.08 12.64
N THR A 149 -9.79 12.77 11.63
CA THR A 149 -9.83 13.47 10.36
C THR A 149 -11.10 13.18 9.58
N GLY A 150 -11.97 12.25 10.01
CA GLY A 150 -13.28 12.01 9.36
C GLY A 150 -13.12 11.74 7.86
N GLY A 151 -12.06 11.02 7.48
CA GLY A 151 -11.71 10.82 6.07
C GLY A 151 -10.68 11.80 5.48
N GLN A 152 -10.34 12.89 6.16
CA GLN A 152 -9.49 13.93 5.60
C GLN A 152 -8.02 13.51 5.50
N THR A 153 -7.38 13.96 4.43
CA THR A 153 -5.94 13.86 4.19
C THR A 153 -5.40 15.20 3.69
N ARG A 154 -4.15 15.50 4.04
CA ARG A 154 -3.37 16.63 3.52
C ARG A 154 -2.53 16.25 2.30
N LEU A 155 -2.55 14.97 1.92
CA LEU A 155 -1.82 14.42 0.78
C LEU A 155 -2.55 14.73 -0.53
N LEU A 156 -2.07 15.74 -1.24
CA LEU A 156 -2.62 16.16 -2.52
C LEU A 156 -1.54 16.00 -3.61
N ALA A 157 -1.92 15.44 -4.75
CA ALA A 157 -1.10 15.52 -5.95
C ALA A 157 -1.08 16.96 -6.49
N LEU A 158 -0.03 17.29 -7.23
CA LEU A 158 -0.03 18.45 -8.08
C LEU A 158 -0.57 18.05 -9.45
N VAL A 159 -1.71 18.63 -9.86
CA VAL A 159 -2.40 18.24 -11.09
C VAL A 159 -2.71 19.46 -11.95
N ASP A 160 -2.15 19.49 -13.16
CA ASP A 160 -2.48 20.49 -14.18
C ASP A 160 -3.51 19.93 -15.16
N GLU A 161 -4.77 20.24 -14.90
CA GLU A 161 -5.89 19.83 -15.77
C GLU A 161 -5.94 20.63 -17.09
N THR A 162 -5.14 21.70 -17.26
CA THR A 162 -5.18 22.53 -18.47
C THR A 162 -4.22 22.01 -19.54
N ASP A 163 -2.94 21.92 -19.18
CA ASP A 163 -1.89 21.60 -20.15
C ASP A 163 -1.26 20.22 -19.92
N GLY A 164 -1.71 19.47 -18.89
CA GLY A 164 -1.23 18.11 -18.63
C GLY A 164 0.28 18.06 -18.38
N ARG A 165 0.84 19.05 -17.67
CA ARG A 165 2.29 19.17 -17.46
C ARG A 165 2.79 18.59 -16.14
N THR A 166 1.92 18.01 -15.33
CA THR A 166 2.27 17.38 -14.04
C THR A 166 2.51 15.89 -14.18
N LEU A 167 3.21 15.26 -13.22
CA LEU A 167 3.48 13.81 -13.24
C LEU A 167 2.21 12.97 -13.22
N LEU A 168 1.20 13.37 -12.44
CA LEU A 168 -0.13 12.78 -12.53
C LEU A 168 -0.96 13.60 -13.53
N LEU A 169 -1.53 12.89 -14.51
CA LEU A 169 -2.46 13.43 -15.49
C LEU A 169 -3.90 13.29 -14.97
N PRO A 170 -4.88 14.04 -15.49
CA PRO A 170 -6.22 14.08 -14.89
C PRO A 170 -6.94 12.73 -14.89
N ASP A 171 -7.24 12.19 -16.08
CA ASP A 171 -8.08 11.00 -16.30
C ASP A 171 -7.35 9.88 -17.07
N GLN A 172 -6.05 10.02 -17.30
CA GLN A 172 -5.20 9.01 -17.94
C GLN A 172 -3.91 8.77 -17.18
N GLY A 173 -3.31 7.59 -17.34
CA GLY A 173 -2.01 7.27 -16.76
C GLY A 173 -0.87 8.04 -17.43
N ARG A 174 0.29 8.10 -16.78
CA ARG A 174 1.51 8.71 -17.35
C ARG A 174 2.66 7.72 -17.41
N LEU A 175 3.22 7.53 -18.60
CA LEU A 175 4.48 6.81 -18.81
C LEU A 175 5.67 7.60 -18.23
N LEU A 176 6.53 6.95 -17.44
CA LEU A 176 7.71 7.60 -16.85
C LEU A 176 8.97 7.53 -17.74
N GLY A 177 8.93 6.79 -18.85
CA GLY A 177 10.10 6.48 -19.68
C GLY A 177 10.92 7.70 -20.10
N ASP A 178 10.25 8.82 -20.43
CA ASP A 178 10.90 10.05 -20.88
C ASP A 178 11.38 10.95 -19.72
N TYR A 179 10.97 10.65 -18.49
CA TYR A 179 11.24 11.47 -17.30
C TYR A 179 12.31 10.87 -16.39
N HIS A 180 12.76 9.63 -16.66
CA HIS A 180 13.58 8.81 -15.76
C HIS A 180 14.79 9.55 -15.15
N ASP A 181 15.53 10.32 -15.95
CA ASP A 181 16.74 11.02 -15.49
C ASP A 181 16.45 12.34 -14.74
N GLN A 182 15.20 12.79 -14.73
CA GLN A 182 14.81 14.07 -14.15
C GLN A 182 13.81 13.95 -13.00
N LEU A 183 13.23 12.78 -12.72
CA LEU A 183 12.15 12.59 -11.72
C LEU A 183 12.37 13.29 -10.36
N GLY A 184 13.62 13.37 -9.88
CA GLY A 184 13.96 14.07 -8.63
C GLY A 184 13.87 15.60 -8.65
N GLN A 185 13.55 16.19 -9.81
CA GLN A 185 13.27 17.62 -9.98
C GLN A 185 11.78 17.94 -9.94
N TRP A 186 10.93 16.91 -9.97
CA TRP A 186 9.51 17.03 -10.27
C TRP A 186 8.67 16.70 -9.07
N VAL A 187 7.85 17.64 -8.63
CA VAL A 187 6.96 17.44 -7.48
C VAL A 187 5.74 16.67 -7.95
N LEU A 188 5.51 15.52 -7.32
CA LEU A 188 4.36 14.67 -7.55
C LEU A 188 3.22 15.05 -6.62
N ALA A 189 3.51 15.18 -5.32
CA ALA A 189 2.51 15.46 -4.29
C ALA A 189 3.05 16.40 -3.22
N ILE A 190 2.13 16.99 -2.48
CA ILE A 190 2.35 17.92 -1.39
C ILE A 190 1.57 17.48 -0.16
N ASP A 191 2.19 17.65 1.00
CA ASP A 191 1.51 17.74 2.29
C ASP A 191 1.55 19.20 2.74
N HIS A 192 0.38 19.84 2.80
CA HIS A 192 0.23 21.26 3.15
C HIS A 192 -0.77 21.45 4.31
N PRO A 193 -0.44 22.22 5.36
CA PRO A 193 -1.31 22.40 6.53
C PRO A 193 -2.71 22.95 6.26
N ASN A 194 -2.83 23.85 5.28
CA ASN A 194 -4.10 24.51 4.98
C ASN A 194 -4.86 23.87 3.81
N LEU A 195 -4.37 22.74 3.28
CA LEU A 195 -5.03 22.04 2.19
C LEU A 195 -5.40 20.63 2.63
N SER A 196 -6.65 20.26 2.45
CA SER A 196 -7.12 18.91 2.69
C SER A 196 -8.28 18.55 1.79
N CYS A 197 -8.46 17.25 1.56
CA CYS A 197 -9.66 16.68 0.96
C CYS A 197 -9.98 15.34 1.63
N THR A 198 -11.13 14.75 1.28
CA THR A 198 -11.38 13.37 1.67
C THR A 198 -10.44 12.43 0.92
N TRP A 199 -9.86 11.42 1.59
CA TRP A 199 -8.80 10.61 0.98
C TRP A 199 -9.22 9.94 -0.36
N SER A 200 -10.47 9.50 -0.48
CA SER A 200 -11.02 8.89 -1.70
C SER A 200 -11.55 9.89 -2.73
N GLU A 201 -11.67 11.17 -2.37
CA GLU A 201 -12.21 12.22 -3.22
C GLU A 201 -11.22 12.59 -4.35
N PRO A 202 -11.68 12.66 -5.62
CA PRO A 202 -10.89 12.99 -6.80
C PRO A 202 -10.61 14.50 -6.92
N SER A 203 -10.06 15.05 -5.84
CA SER A 203 -9.69 16.46 -5.70
C SER A 203 -8.22 16.55 -5.29
N ASP A 204 -7.48 17.37 -6.01
CA ASP A 204 -6.05 17.63 -5.86
C ASP A 204 -5.80 19.12 -6.14
N VAL A 205 -4.55 19.59 -6.11
CA VAL A 205 -4.25 21.02 -6.22
C VAL A 205 -3.51 21.35 -7.52
N SER A 206 -3.94 22.42 -8.20
CA SER A 206 -3.20 22.93 -9.35
C SER A 206 -1.93 23.66 -8.91
N PRO A 207 -0.77 23.47 -9.58
CA PRO A 207 0.41 24.26 -9.27
C PRO A 207 0.19 25.77 -9.44
N ARG A 208 -0.67 26.18 -10.39
CA ARG A 208 -1.04 27.60 -10.59
C ARG A 208 -1.81 28.16 -9.40
N GLU A 209 -2.78 27.42 -8.88
CA GLU A 209 -3.57 27.83 -7.72
C GLU A 209 -2.72 27.86 -6.45
N LEU A 210 -1.85 26.86 -6.28
CA LEU A 210 -0.91 26.78 -5.17
C LEU A 210 0.00 28.01 -5.12
N ALA A 211 0.52 28.45 -6.27
CA ALA A 211 1.38 29.63 -6.39
C ALA A 211 0.69 30.95 -6.04
N GLN A 212 -0.65 30.99 -6.13
CA GLN A 212 -1.44 32.17 -5.86
C GLN A 212 -1.78 32.33 -4.38
N GLN A 213 -1.46 31.34 -3.54
CA GLN A 213 -1.59 31.48 -2.08
C GLN A 213 -0.55 32.48 -1.55
N LYS A 214 -1.03 33.66 -1.15
CA LYS A 214 -0.20 34.79 -0.69
C LYS A 214 -0.10 34.91 0.84
N ASP A 215 -1.05 34.32 1.57
CA ASP A 215 -1.23 34.55 3.00
C ASP A 215 -1.09 33.25 3.81
N PHE A 216 -0.06 32.45 3.52
CA PHE A 216 0.27 31.27 4.31
C PHE A 216 1.24 31.63 5.44
N ASP A 217 0.79 31.48 6.69
CA ASP A 217 1.68 31.60 7.84
C ASP A 217 2.59 30.37 7.90
N TRP A 218 3.90 30.60 7.82
CA TRP A 218 4.84 29.51 7.66
C TRP A 218 5.03 28.80 9.01
N PRO A 219 4.71 27.50 9.10
CA PRO A 219 4.82 26.76 10.36
C PRO A 219 6.27 26.80 10.85
N GLY A 220 6.42 27.07 12.14
CA GLY A 220 7.72 27.18 12.79
C GLY A 220 8.57 25.90 12.66
N PRO A 221 9.85 25.93 13.05
CA PRO A 221 10.73 24.75 12.98
C PRO A 221 10.28 23.57 13.84
N VAL A 222 9.33 23.79 14.76
CA VAL A 222 8.75 22.79 15.67
C VAL A 222 7.39 22.28 15.16
N GLU A 223 6.75 23.00 14.24
CA GLU A 223 5.42 22.70 13.71
C GLU A 223 5.48 21.92 12.38
N SER A 224 4.35 21.28 12.06
CA SER A 224 4.10 20.56 10.82
C SER A 224 4.46 21.39 9.60
N GLY A 225 5.58 21.07 8.95
CA GLY A 225 6.04 21.79 7.77
C GLY A 225 5.19 21.51 6.53
N VAL A 226 5.50 22.22 5.43
CA VAL A 226 5.09 21.80 4.10
C VAL A 226 6.12 20.83 3.54
N TYR A 227 5.66 19.67 3.09
CA TYR A 227 6.52 18.64 2.52
C TYR A 227 6.13 18.35 1.08
N LEU A 228 7.14 18.17 0.23
CA LEU A 228 6.98 17.80 -1.17
C LEU A 228 7.51 16.39 -1.39
N LEU A 229 6.71 15.56 -2.06
CA LEU A 229 7.12 14.28 -2.62
C LEU A 229 7.50 14.49 -4.09
N PHE A 230 8.71 14.07 -4.45
CA PHE A 230 9.22 14.13 -5.81
C PHE A 230 8.96 12.82 -6.56
N GLY A 231 9.02 12.86 -7.89
CA GLY A 231 8.78 11.72 -8.77
C GLY A 231 9.77 10.56 -8.61
N ASP A 232 10.93 10.79 -7.96
CA ASP A 232 11.92 9.76 -7.60
C ASP A 232 11.66 9.14 -6.22
N GLY A 233 10.55 9.50 -5.57
CA GLY A 233 10.21 9.08 -4.22
C GLY A 233 10.92 9.86 -3.10
N SER A 234 11.79 10.82 -3.44
CA SER A 234 12.43 11.66 -2.44
C SER A 234 11.44 12.66 -1.83
N VAL A 235 11.61 12.96 -0.54
CA VAL A 235 10.72 13.88 0.20
C VAL A 235 11.55 15.02 0.77
N LYS A 236 11.11 16.26 0.55
CA LYS A 236 11.77 17.47 1.05
C LYS A 236 10.78 18.34 1.82
N ARG A 237 11.16 18.75 3.03
CA ARG A 237 10.52 19.88 3.69
C ARG A 237 11.01 21.15 3.00
N ILE A 238 10.10 22.00 2.56
CA ILE A 238 10.47 23.29 1.96
C ILE A 238 10.47 24.39 3.02
N GLU A 239 10.95 25.58 2.66
CA GLU A 239 10.93 26.78 3.50
C GLU A 239 10.19 27.90 2.77
N SER A 240 9.70 28.91 3.50
CA SER A 240 8.97 30.06 2.91
C SER A 240 9.70 30.71 1.73
N ARG A 241 11.04 30.82 1.78
CA ARG A 241 11.86 31.39 0.69
C ARG A 241 11.81 30.58 -0.61
N ASP A 242 11.53 29.28 -0.51
CA ASP A 242 11.53 28.33 -1.62
C ASP A 242 10.12 28.15 -2.21
N TRP A 243 9.07 28.69 -1.57
CA TRP A 243 7.67 28.55 -1.99
C TRP A 243 7.41 28.97 -3.44
N GLY A 244 8.04 30.07 -3.88
CA GLY A 244 7.89 30.55 -5.25
C GLY A 244 8.38 29.56 -6.32
N ARG A 245 9.26 28.61 -5.95
CA ARG A 245 9.85 27.62 -6.86
C ARG A 245 9.00 26.36 -7.04
N VAL A 246 7.94 26.19 -6.25
CA VAL A 246 7.09 25.00 -6.31
C VAL A 246 6.48 24.82 -7.70
N THR A 247 6.12 25.91 -8.38
CA THR A 247 5.63 25.87 -9.76
C THR A 247 6.67 25.35 -10.74
N ASP A 248 7.91 25.83 -10.64
CA ASP A 248 9.02 25.39 -11.50
C ASP A 248 9.29 23.89 -11.33
N TRP A 249 9.10 23.37 -10.12
CA TRP A 249 9.27 21.94 -9.84
C TRP A 249 8.02 21.11 -10.17
N ALA A 250 6.85 21.72 -10.27
CA ALA A 250 5.62 20.98 -10.58
C ALA A 250 5.42 20.77 -12.08
N TYR A 251 5.96 21.67 -12.91
CA TYR A 251 5.71 21.68 -14.34
C TYR A 251 6.78 20.99 -15.16
N SER A 252 6.29 20.19 -16.09
CA SER A 252 7.07 19.58 -17.14
C SER A 252 7.65 20.55 -18.13
N ASN A 253 8.94 20.38 -18.40
CA ASN A 253 9.58 20.97 -19.59
C ASN A 253 9.41 20.09 -20.85
N VAL A 254 8.93 18.85 -20.70
CA VAL A 254 8.54 17.98 -21.82
C VAL A 254 7.21 18.46 -22.38
N ASP A 255 7.19 18.66 -23.69
CA ASP A 255 6.05 19.11 -24.47
C ASP A 255 4.95 18.03 -24.46
N PRO A 256 3.75 18.30 -23.90
CA PRO A 256 2.68 17.31 -23.83
C PRO A 256 2.16 16.90 -25.21
N GLU A 257 2.36 17.72 -26.25
CA GLU A 257 1.96 17.40 -27.62
C GLU A 257 2.97 16.47 -28.35
N LYS A 258 4.09 16.12 -27.70
CA LYS A 258 5.12 15.22 -28.23
C LYS A 258 5.17 13.86 -27.55
N GLU A 259 4.13 13.48 -26.81
CA GLU A 259 3.97 12.08 -26.40
C GLU A 259 3.90 11.19 -27.68
N PRO A 260 4.62 10.06 -27.72
CA PRO A 260 4.84 9.28 -28.94
C PRO A 260 3.57 8.66 -29.56
#